data_AF-A0A6V1TNM6-F1
#
_entry.id   AF-A0A6V1TNM6-F1
#
_cell.length_a   1.000
_cell.length_b   1.000
_cell.length_c   1.000
_cell.angle_alpha   90.00
_cell.angle_beta   90.00
_cell.angle_gamma   90.00
#
_symmetry.space_group_name_H-M   'P 1'
#
loop_
_entity.id
_entity.type
_entity.pdbx_description
1 polymer ?
#
loop_
_entity_poly.entity_id
_entity_poly.type
_entity_poly.pdbx_seq_one_letter_code
_entity_poly.pdbx_strand_id
1 'polypeptide(L)'
;MCDGSRSEAKKEKEICRYFVHGRCKKGKWCEFSHHRPLCRYGSHCWFGPWCWNSHGITPRVNSIRTARKPGKQSARNKRRREKRKVLMAEAKASLVKIKELETQLGLKEKKTDELQESERQLAGLQAQLEEETRIAKAHQERAITTDLELTQVTEMMVTAKEKCAEEVSSMKSESEKREKMLHEMKEHYVNLEQYTEKLADALKLEQEKNREQVLKQYRIAAKAERLLAQQAELQHVQSRLPGGQETQTQAVELGGQERAQLGSSWSTGQTARWPTFFGPAERGCSGHASSAPPGCGHPPDPEQS
;
A
#
# COMPACT_ATOMS: atom_id res chain seq x y z
N MET A 1 -87.79 -10.82 -80.59
CA MET A 1 -88.44 -12.08 -80.16
C MET A 1 -87.34 -12.91 -79.51
N CYS A 2 -87.33 -13.27 -78.22
CA CYS A 2 -88.41 -13.45 -77.25
C CYS A 2 -88.06 -12.88 -75.86
N ASP A 3 -89.12 -12.56 -75.14
CA ASP A 3 -89.20 -12.16 -73.74
C ASP A 3 -88.45 -13.07 -72.76
N GLY A 4 -87.89 -12.43 -71.74
CA GLY A 4 -87.29 -13.06 -70.56
C GLY A 4 -87.50 -12.24 -69.30
N SER A 5 -88.71 -11.72 -69.11
CA SER A 5 -89.20 -11.08 -67.90
C SER A 5 -89.09 -12.05 -66.72
N ARG A 6 -87.94 -12.08 -66.04
CA ARG A 6 -87.78 -12.78 -64.77
C ARG A 6 -87.70 -11.76 -63.64
N SER A 7 -88.84 -11.60 -63.00
CA SER A 7 -89.04 -10.98 -61.69
C SER A 7 -88.13 -11.65 -60.66
N GLU A 8 -86.92 -11.14 -60.50
CA GLU A 8 -86.09 -11.45 -59.33
C GLU A 8 -86.59 -10.63 -58.15
N ALA A 9 -87.13 -11.35 -57.17
CA ALA A 9 -87.44 -10.85 -55.84
C ALA A 9 -86.34 -9.88 -55.37
N LYS A 10 -86.73 -8.65 -55.01
CA LYS A 10 -85.85 -7.66 -54.36
C LYS A 10 -85.29 -8.28 -53.08
N LYS A 11 -84.16 -8.99 -53.17
CA LYS A 11 -83.28 -9.20 -52.03
C LYS A 11 -82.88 -7.80 -51.60
N GLU A 12 -83.23 -7.42 -50.38
CA GLU A 12 -82.80 -6.16 -49.79
C GLU A 12 -81.27 -6.11 -49.87
N LYS A 13 -80.76 -5.38 -50.86
CA LYS A 13 -79.33 -5.26 -51.06
C LYS A 13 -78.74 -4.63 -49.82
N GLU A 14 -77.83 -5.34 -49.16
CA GLU A 14 -77.10 -4.81 -48.01
C GLU A 14 -76.53 -3.43 -48.35
N ILE A 15 -76.52 -2.53 -47.37
CA ILE A 15 -76.05 -1.15 -47.55
C ILE A 15 -74.53 -1.19 -47.81
N CYS A 16 -74.08 -0.47 -48.84
CA CYS A 16 -72.65 -0.40 -49.15
C CYS A 16 -71.88 0.26 -48.00
N ARG A 17 -71.04 -0.52 -47.29
CA ARG A 17 -70.21 0.00 -46.18
C ARG A 17 -69.30 1.15 -46.60
N TYR A 18 -68.77 1.12 -47.84
CA TYR A 18 -67.94 2.19 -48.38
C TYR A 18 -68.72 3.46 -48.72
N PHE A 19 -70.00 3.34 -49.09
CA PHE A 19 -70.87 4.50 -49.33
C PHE A 19 -71.20 5.22 -48.02
N VAL A 20 -71.42 4.47 -46.93
CA VAL A 20 -71.63 5.02 -45.58
C VAL A 20 -70.42 5.81 -45.07
N HIS A 21 -69.22 5.64 -45.64
CA HIS A 21 -68.03 6.43 -45.29
C HIS A 21 -67.68 7.49 -46.33
N GLY A 22 -68.49 7.64 -47.40
CA GLY A 22 -68.22 8.58 -48.50
C GLY A 22 -67.08 8.18 -49.43
N ARG A 23 -66.65 6.91 -49.43
CA ARG A 23 -65.48 6.42 -50.22
C ARG A 23 -65.84 5.49 -51.39
N CYS A 24 -67.12 5.23 -51.66
CA CYS A 24 -67.51 4.31 -52.73
C CYS A 24 -67.27 4.93 -54.13
N LYS A 25 -66.36 4.35 -54.92
CA LYS A 25 -66.07 4.78 -56.31
C LYS A 25 -67.00 4.17 -57.36
N LYS A 26 -67.75 3.11 -57.02
CA LYS A 26 -68.62 2.37 -57.97
C LYS A 26 -69.90 3.11 -58.35
N GLY A 27 -70.29 4.14 -57.60
CA GLY A 27 -71.45 4.98 -57.91
C GLY A 27 -72.74 4.16 -58.06
N LYS A 28 -73.49 4.40 -59.14
CA LYS A 28 -74.74 3.68 -59.44
C LYS A 28 -74.55 2.20 -59.82
N TRP A 29 -73.34 1.80 -60.18
CA TRP A 29 -72.98 0.43 -60.55
C TRP A 29 -72.52 -0.40 -59.34
N CYS A 30 -72.68 0.12 -58.11
CA CYS A 30 -72.41 -0.65 -56.92
C CYS A 30 -73.43 -1.79 -56.79
N GLU A 31 -72.95 -2.99 -56.50
CA GLU A 31 -73.82 -4.15 -56.27
C GLU A 31 -74.69 -3.98 -55.01
N PHE A 32 -74.19 -3.20 -54.05
CA PHE A 32 -74.82 -2.87 -52.76
C PHE A 32 -75.65 -1.58 -52.82
N SER A 33 -76.62 -1.42 -51.91
CA SER A 33 -77.51 -0.26 -51.88
C SER A 33 -76.82 1.02 -51.40
N HIS A 34 -77.03 2.13 -52.11
CA HIS A 34 -76.60 3.49 -51.74
C HIS A 34 -77.75 4.33 -51.15
N HIS A 35 -78.83 3.70 -50.68
CA HIS A 35 -79.87 4.44 -49.98
C HIS A 35 -79.39 4.77 -48.56
N ARG A 36 -79.32 6.06 -48.21
CA ARG A 36 -79.06 6.46 -46.82
C ARG A 36 -80.26 6.03 -45.98
N PRO A 37 -80.07 5.32 -44.87
CA PRO A 37 -81.19 4.99 -44.01
C PRO A 37 -81.83 6.28 -43.48
N LEU A 38 -83.14 6.26 -43.28
CA LEU A 38 -83.86 7.38 -42.68
C LEU A 38 -83.35 7.59 -41.25
N CYS A 39 -83.15 8.85 -40.86
CA CYS A 39 -82.72 9.14 -39.50
C CYS A 39 -83.82 8.72 -38.52
N ARG A 40 -83.48 7.88 -37.54
CA ARG A 40 -84.41 7.40 -36.50
C ARG A 40 -85.10 8.55 -35.74
N TYR A 41 -84.44 9.72 -35.68
CA TYR A 41 -84.93 10.91 -34.97
C TYR A 41 -85.70 11.90 -35.87
N GLY A 42 -85.82 11.62 -37.18
CA GLY A 42 -86.57 12.45 -38.12
C GLY A 42 -86.16 13.93 -38.07
N SER A 43 -87.16 14.81 -37.96
CA SER A 43 -86.98 16.27 -37.88
C SER A 43 -86.34 16.78 -36.59
N HIS A 44 -86.21 15.94 -35.55
CA HIS A 44 -85.67 16.32 -34.24
C HIS A 44 -84.27 15.76 -33.99
N CYS A 45 -83.57 15.31 -35.04
CA CYS A 45 -82.19 14.88 -34.88
C CYS A 45 -81.30 16.04 -34.38
N TRP A 46 -80.56 15.78 -33.30
CA TRP A 46 -79.64 16.76 -32.71
C TRP A 46 -78.60 17.28 -33.72
N PHE A 47 -78.15 16.42 -34.63
CA PHE A 47 -77.17 16.80 -35.67
C PHE A 47 -77.75 17.74 -36.75
N GLY A 48 -79.06 17.98 -36.75
CA GLY A 48 -79.72 18.95 -37.62
C GLY A 48 -79.44 18.68 -39.11
N PRO A 49 -79.07 19.70 -39.91
CA PRO A 49 -78.74 19.55 -41.34
C PRO A 49 -77.52 18.68 -41.62
N TRP A 50 -76.70 18.41 -40.62
CA TRP A 50 -75.43 17.66 -40.74
C TRP A 50 -75.59 16.18 -40.43
N CYS A 51 -76.82 15.69 -40.21
CA CYS A 51 -77.04 14.28 -39.97
C CYS A 51 -76.63 13.43 -41.18
N TRP A 52 -75.92 12.33 -40.92
CA TRP A 52 -75.50 11.40 -41.97
C TRP A 52 -76.71 10.68 -42.61
N ASN A 53 -77.76 10.46 -41.84
CA ASN A 53 -78.99 9.82 -42.29
C ASN A 53 -79.94 10.83 -42.92
N SER A 54 -80.69 10.42 -43.95
CA SER A 54 -81.59 11.34 -44.63
C SER A 54 -82.77 11.69 -43.72
N HIS A 55 -82.99 12.98 -43.49
CA HIS A 55 -84.26 13.48 -42.94
C HIS A 55 -85.17 13.72 -44.14
N GLY A 56 -86.32 13.06 -44.20
CA GLY A 56 -87.34 13.40 -45.18
C GLY A 56 -87.71 14.88 -45.01
N ILE A 57 -87.33 15.72 -45.96
CA ILE A 57 -87.61 17.15 -45.93
C ILE A 57 -89.12 17.28 -46.07
N THR A 58 -89.84 17.49 -44.96
CA THR A 58 -91.19 18.02 -45.02
C THR A 58 -91.08 19.49 -45.46
N PRO A 59 -91.77 19.93 -46.51
CA PRO A 59 -91.72 21.31 -46.94
C PRO A 59 -92.22 22.21 -45.80
N ARG A 60 -91.33 23.08 -45.33
CA ARG A 60 -91.56 24.06 -44.28
C ARG A 60 -92.69 24.99 -44.70
N VAL A 61 -93.88 24.78 -44.15
CA VAL A 61 -95.07 25.61 -44.41
C VAL A 61 -94.75 27.05 -44.04
N ASN A 62 -94.89 27.94 -45.02
CA ASN A 62 -94.61 29.37 -44.92
C ASN A 62 -95.33 30.00 -43.72
N SER A 63 -94.57 30.50 -42.74
CA SER A 63 -95.15 31.32 -41.68
C SER A 63 -95.50 32.69 -42.25
N ILE A 64 -96.79 32.98 -42.20
CA ILE A 64 -97.43 34.22 -42.64
C ILE A 64 -96.77 35.41 -41.93
N ARG A 65 -96.03 36.22 -42.68
CA ARG A 65 -95.58 37.54 -42.24
C ARG A 65 -96.77 38.50 -42.25
N THR A 66 -97.40 38.68 -41.10
CA THR A 66 -98.37 39.77 -40.92
C THR A 66 -97.62 41.11 -40.92
N ALA A 67 -97.99 41.98 -41.86
CA ALA A 67 -97.46 43.34 -41.98
C ALA A 67 -97.81 44.16 -40.73
N ARG A 68 -96.80 44.50 -39.91
CA ARG A 68 -96.97 45.34 -38.72
C ARG A 68 -96.81 46.82 -39.07
N LYS A 69 -97.73 47.64 -38.55
CA LYS A 69 -97.84 49.10 -38.71
C LYS A 69 -96.52 49.86 -38.38
N PRO A 70 -96.08 50.86 -39.19
CA PRO A 70 -94.73 51.44 -39.14
C PRO A 70 -94.41 52.47 -38.02
N GLY A 71 -95.32 52.82 -37.10
CA GLY A 71 -95.11 53.99 -36.21
C GLY A 71 -94.42 53.75 -34.85
N LYS A 72 -94.69 52.64 -34.14
CA LYS A 72 -94.23 52.43 -32.74
C LYS A 72 -92.85 51.76 -32.60
N GLN A 73 -92.26 51.30 -33.71
CA GLN A 73 -90.95 50.65 -33.69
C GLN A 73 -89.79 51.64 -33.55
N SER A 74 -89.96 52.90 -33.97
CA SER A 74 -88.88 53.90 -33.98
C SER A 74 -88.36 54.26 -32.58
N ALA A 75 -89.24 54.57 -31.61
CA ALA A 75 -88.83 54.90 -30.23
C ALA A 75 -88.19 53.70 -29.50
N ARG A 76 -88.72 52.48 -29.71
CA ARG A 76 -88.15 51.25 -29.15
C ARG A 76 -86.77 50.95 -29.75
N ASN A 77 -86.61 51.16 -31.06
CA ASN A 77 -85.33 51.00 -31.73
C ASN A 77 -84.31 52.06 -31.27
N LYS A 78 -84.72 53.31 -31.02
CA LYS A 78 -83.87 54.35 -30.43
C LYS A 78 -83.36 53.94 -29.04
N ARG A 79 -84.25 53.52 -28.12
CA ARG A 79 -83.85 53.00 -26.79
C ARG A 79 -82.91 51.80 -26.89
N ARG A 80 -83.14 50.89 -27.84
CA ARG A 80 -82.24 49.75 -28.09
C ARG A 80 -80.86 50.18 -28.60
N ARG A 81 -80.79 51.20 -29.47
CA ARG A 81 -79.52 51.76 -29.94
C ARG A 81 -78.74 52.41 -28.80
N GLU A 82 -79.40 53.22 -27.98
CA GLU A 82 -78.75 53.82 -26.80
C GLU A 82 -78.30 52.76 -25.79
N LYS A 83 -79.15 51.77 -25.48
CA LYS A 83 -78.74 50.64 -24.62
C LYS A 83 -77.54 49.88 -25.20
N ARG A 84 -77.49 49.65 -26.52
CA ARG A 84 -76.33 49.02 -27.18
C ARG A 84 -75.08 49.89 -27.08
N LYS A 85 -75.19 51.21 -27.20
CA LYS A 85 -74.04 52.11 -27.03
C LYS A 85 -73.47 52.03 -25.61
N VAL A 86 -74.32 52.04 -24.59
CA VAL A 86 -73.88 51.89 -23.19
C VAL A 86 -73.20 50.54 -22.99
N LEU A 87 -73.81 49.44 -23.43
CA LEU A 87 -73.22 48.10 -23.31
C LEU A 87 -71.89 47.97 -24.07
N MET A 88 -71.76 48.62 -25.23
CA MET A 88 -70.50 48.63 -25.98
C MET A 88 -69.43 49.48 -25.30
N ALA A 89 -69.80 50.61 -24.68
CA ALA A 89 -68.87 51.43 -23.90
C ALA A 89 -68.40 50.68 -22.64
N GLU A 90 -69.31 50.02 -21.94
CA GLU A 90 -69.01 49.17 -20.79
C GLU A 90 -68.11 48.00 -21.17
N ALA A 91 -68.43 47.28 -22.24
CA ALA A 91 -67.59 46.20 -22.75
C ALA A 91 -66.18 46.69 -23.14
N LYS A 92 -66.06 47.87 -23.75
CA LYS A 92 -64.76 48.49 -24.04
C LYS A 92 -63.99 48.83 -22.76
N ALA A 93 -64.64 49.37 -21.74
CA ALA A 93 -64.01 49.66 -20.46
C ALA A 93 -63.53 48.36 -19.77
N SER A 94 -64.33 47.29 -19.82
CA SER A 94 -63.92 45.97 -19.32
C SER A 94 -62.72 45.41 -20.07
N LEU A 95 -62.66 45.56 -21.40
CA LEU A 95 -61.51 45.14 -22.19
C LEU A 95 -60.22 45.89 -21.84
N VAL A 96 -60.31 47.19 -21.56
CA VAL A 96 -59.13 47.96 -21.09
C VAL A 96 -58.65 47.43 -19.73
N LYS A 97 -59.58 47.18 -18.80
CA LYS A 97 -59.24 46.61 -17.49
C LYS A 97 -58.63 45.22 -17.57
N ILE A 98 -59.11 44.36 -18.48
CA ILE A 98 -58.53 43.03 -18.71
C ILE A 98 -57.09 43.16 -19.20
N LYS A 99 -56.83 44.02 -20.19
CA LYS A 99 -55.46 44.26 -20.69
C LYS A 99 -54.52 44.78 -19.61
N GLU A 100 -55.00 45.68 -18.75
CA GLU A 100 -54.20 46.16 -17.63
C GLU A 100 -53.85 45.02 -16.66
N LEU A 101 -54.82 44.16 -16.30
CA LEU A 101 -54.56 42.99 -15.45
C LEU A 101 -53.61 41.99 -16.11
N GLU A 102 -53.72 41.75 -17.41
CA GLU A 102 -52.78 40.92 -18.18
C GLU A 102 -51.35 41.45 -18.07
N THR A 103 -51.15 42.77 -18.20
CA THR A 103 -49.82 43.37 -18.02
C THR A 103 -49.30 43.24 -16.59
N GLN A 104 -50.18 43.39 -15.58
CA GLN A 104 -49.80 43.21 -14.18
C GLN A 104 -49.43 41.76 -13.85
N LEU A 105 -50.14 40.78 -14.43
CA LEU A 105 -49.81 39.36 -14.29
C LEU A 105 -48.46 39.04 -14.94
N GLY A 106 -48.22 39.52 -16.17
CA GLY A 106 -46.93 39.33 -16.84
C GLY A 106 -45.76 39.96 -16.08
N LEU A 107 -45.96 41.10 -15.40
CA LEU A 107 -44.94 41.67 -14.52
C LEU A 107 -44.70 40.84 -13.26
N LYS A 108 -45.73 40.17 -12.72
CA LYS A 108 -45.57 39.26 -11.57
C LYS A 108 -44.82 38.00 -11.95
N GLU A 109 -45.14 37.42 -13.11
CA GLU A 109 -44.44 36.24 -13.65
C GLU A 109 -42.95 36.52 -13.86
N LYS A 110 -42.60 37.66 -14.47
CA LYS A 110 -41.19 38.06 -14.61
C LYS A 110 -40.47 38.19 -13.26
N LYS A 111 -41.14 38.77 -12.25
CA LYS A 111 -40.56 38.88 -10.90
C LYS A 111 -40.37 37.52 -10.23
N THR A 112 -41.28 36.56 -10.45
CA THR A 112 -41.10 35.20 -9.92
C THR A 112 -39.99 34.46 -10.61
N ASP A 113 -39.80 34.67 -11.93
CA ASP A 113 -38.69 34.08 -12.67
C ASP A 113 -37.33 34.67 -12.22
N GLU A 114 -37.26 36.00 -12.04
CA GLU A 114 -36.09 36.67 -11.47
C GLU A 114 -35.77 36.18 -10.05
N LEU A 115 -36.79 36.00 -9.20
CA LEU A 115 -36.63 35.43 -7.86
C LEU A 115 -36.10 34.00 -7.94
N GLN A 116 -36.68 33.15 -8.79
CA GLN A 116 -36.28 31.76 -8.94
C GLN A 116 -34.83 31.64 -9.44
N GLU A 117 -34.41 32.52 -10.35
CA GLU A 117 -33.02 32.56 -10.81
C GLU A 117 -32.06 32.99 -9.68
N SER A 118 -32.45 33.97 -8.87
CA SER A 118 -31.66 34.37 -7.70
C SER A 118 -31.53 33.24 -6.66
N GLU A 119 -32.58 32.44 -6.45
CA GLU A 119 -32.54 31.26 -5.57
C GLU A 119 -31.59 30.18 -6.10
N ARG A 120 -31.56 29.95 -7.42
CA ARG A 120 -30.59 29.03 -8.04
C ARG A 120 -29.15 29.51 -7.88
N GLN A 121 -28.92 30.82 -8.01
CA GLN A 121 -27.59 31.40 -7.79
C GLN A 121 -27.14 31.26 -6.33
N LEU A 122 -28.03 31.52 -5.37
CA LEU A 122 -27.74 31.32 -3.94
C LEU A 122 -27.47 29.85 -3.61
N ALA A 123 -28.24 28.91 -4.18
CA ALA A 123 -28.00 27.49 -4.02
C ALA A 123 -26.63 27.08 -4.60
N GLY A 124 -26.23 27.64 -5.75
CA GLY A 124 -24.91 27.43 -6.33
C GLY A 124 -23.77 27.92 -5.44
N LEU A 125 -23.89 29.12 -4.86
CA LEU A 125 -22.91 29.67 -3.92
C LEU A 125 -22.84 28.87 -2.61
N GLN A 126 -23.97 28.39 -2.10
CA GLN A 126 -24.01 27.51 -0.93
C GLN A 126 -23.27 26.20 -1.18
N ALA A 127 -23.50 25.56 -2.34
CA ALA A 127 -22.78 24.35 -2.71
C ALA A 127 -21.26 24.57 -2.84
N GLN A 128 -20.84 25.73 -3.38
CA GLN A 128 -19.42 26.11 -3.45
C GLN A 128 -18.82 26.28 -2.06
N LEU A 129 -19.51 26.97 -1.14
CA LEU A 129 -19.06 27.15 0.23
C LEU A 129 -18.95 25.80 0.98
N GLU A 130 -19.93 24.91 0.79
CA GLU A 130 -19.88 23.57 1.35
C GLU A 130 -18.68 22.78 0.83
N GLU A 131 -18.37 22.87 -0.47
CA GLU A 131 -17.19 22.23 -1.06
C GLU A 131 -15.88 22.81 -0.49
N GLU A 132 -15.76 24.13 -0.39
CA GLU A 132 -14.58 24.78 0.20
C GLU A 132 -14.39 24.38 1.66
N THR A 133 -15.48 24.30 2.45
CA THR A 133 -15.39 23.84 3.84
C THR A 133 -14.99 22.37 3.93
N ARG A 134 -15.43 21.52 2.99
CA ARG A 134 -15.01 20.12 2.90
C ARG A 134 -13.51 20.01 2.60
N ILE A 135 -13.01 20.79 1.64
CA ILE A 135 -11.60 20.86 1.29
C ILE A 135 -10.78 21.36 2.48
N ALA A 136 -11.21 22.42 3.16
CA ALA A 136 -10.54 22.96 4.34
C ALA A 136 -10.44 21.93 5.47
N LYS A 137 -11.52 21.18 5.74
CA LYS A 137 -11.50 20.08 6.72
C LYS A 137 -10.52 18.97 6.33
N ALA A 138 -10.51 18.55 5.07
CA ALA A 138 -9.57 17.55 4.58
C ALA A 138 -8.11 18.01 4.71
N HIS A 139 -7.82 19.29 4.48
CA HIS A 139 -6.49 19.87 4.73
C HIS A 139 -6.13 19.87 6.21
N GLN A 140 -7.07 20.21 7.09
CA GLN A 140 -6.86 20.16 8.54
C GLN A 140 -6.57 18.73 9.02
N GLU A 141 -7.32 17.73 8.55
CA GLU A 141 -7.08 16.33 8.88
C GLU A 141 -5.69 15.87 8.43
N ARG A 142 -5.27 16.24 7.20
CA ARG A 142 -3.92 15.95 6.71
C ARG A 142 -2.84 16.60 7.59
N ALA A 143 -3.03 17.85 8.00
CA ALA A 143 -2.08 18.54 8.89
C ALA A 143 -1.94 17.82 10.25
N ILE A 144 -3.06 17.39 10.84
CA ILE A 144 -3.07 16.63 12.09
C ILE A 144 -2.33 15.29 11.90
N THR A 145 -2.54 14.59 10.78
CA THR A 145 -1.83 13.33 10.52
C THR A 145 -0.33 13.53 10.36
N THR A 146 0.12 14.59 9.67
CA THR A 146 1.55 14.88 9.51
C THR A 146 2.21 15.26 10.83
N ASP A 147 1.52 15.99 11.71
CA ASP A 147 2.03 16.33 13.04
C ASP A 147 2.15 15.09 13.94
N LEU A 148 1.20 14.16 13.83
CA LEU A 148 1.25 12.89 14.54
C LEU A 148 2.41 12.01 14.07
N GLU A 149 2.61 11.91 12.75
CA GLU A 149 3.76 11.19 12.16
C GLU A 149 5.10 11.80 12.60
N LEU A 150 5.21 13.14 12.59
CA LEU A 150 6.40 13.83 13.05
C LEU A 150 6.68 13.53 14.53
N THR A 151 5.64 13.54 15.37
CA THR A 151 5.74 13.22 16.80
C THR A 151 6.24 11.79 17.00
N GLN A 152 5.69 10.80 16.28
CA GLN A 152 6.16 9.41 16.33
C GLN A 152 7.63 9.29 15.91
N VAL A 153 8.05 9.97 14.84
CA VAL A 153 9.45 9.97 14.40
C VAL A 153 10.36 10.58 15.49
N THR A 154 9.94 11.66 16.15
CA THR A 154 10.72 12.26 17.24
C THR A 154 10.86 11.32 18.45
N GLU A 155 9.81 10.60 18.83
CA GLU A 155 9.86 9.60 19.91
C GLU A 155 10.81 8.44 19.56
N MET A 156 10.76 7.98 18.30
CA MET A 156 11.72 6.98 17.80
C MET A 156 13.17 7.49 17.84
N MET A 157 13.41 8.76 17.50
CA MET A 157 14.75 9.35 17.57
C MET A 157 15.24 9.50 19.02
N VAL A 158 14.37 9.89 19.95
CA VAL A 158 14.71 10.00 21.39
C VAL A 158 15.08 8.63 21.95
N THR A 159 14.26 7.61 21.71
CA THR A 159 14.54 6.24 22.17
C THR A 159 15.80 5.65 21.54
N ALA A 160 16.07 5.93 20.26
CA ALA A 160 17.31 5.53 19.61
C ALA A 160 18.55 6.22 20.24
N LYS A 161 18.42 7.49 20.61
CA LYS A 161 19.48 8.24 21.29
C LYS A 161 19.79 7.69 22.68
N GLU A 162 18.76 7.31 23.44
CA GLU A 162 18.92 6.68 24.75
C GLU A 162 19.63 5.32 24.65
N LYS A 163 19.22 4.46 23.71
CA LYS A 163 19.88 3.18 23.45
C LYS A 163 21.35 3.36 23.06
N CYS A 164 21.65 4.32 22.19
CA CYS A 164 23.03 4.64 21.81
C CYS A 164 23.85 5.12 23.03
N ALA A 165 23.26 5.91 23.93
CA ALA A 165 23.92 6.35 25.15
C ALA A 165 24.21 5.19 26.13
N GLU A 166 23.31 4.21 26.23
CA GLU A 166 23.51 2.98 27.01
C GLU A 166 24.64 2.12 26.42
N GLU A 167 24.66 1.92 25.10
CA GLU A 167 25.72 1.18 24.41
C GLU A 167 27.09 1.85 24.59
N VAL A 168 27.16 3.17 24.46
CA VAL A 168 28.40 3.95 24.71
C VAL A 168 28.87 3.80 26.16
N SER A 169 27.94 3.83 27.12
CA SER A 169 28.26 3.63 28.54
C SER A 169 28.76 2.21 28.81
N SER A 170 28.16 1.21 28.17
CA SER A 170 28.60 -0.19 28.24
C SER A 170 30.02 -0.36 27.67
N MET A 171 30.28 0.16 26.47
CA MET A 171 31.60 0.12 25.82
C MET A 171 32.69 0.80 26.66
N LYS A 172 32.36 1.92 27.32
CA LYS A 172 33.30 2.61 28.21
C LYS A 172 33.68 1.74 29.41
N SER A 173 32.70 1.08 30.04
CA SER A 173 32.96 0.16 31.16
C SER A 173 33.80 -1.06 30.74
N GLU A 174 33.61 -1.58 29.52
CA GLU A 174 34.45 -2.65 28.97
C GLU A 174 35.86 -2.18 28.67
N SER A 175 36.02 -0.95 28.16
CA SER A 175 37.33 -0.34 27.93
C SER A 175 38.12 -0.21 29.24
N GLU A 176 37.49 0.29 30.30
CA GLU A 176 38.10 0.40 31.63
C GLU A 176 38.52 -0.98 32.19
N LYS A 177 37.69 -2.03 31.98
CA LYS A 177 38.05 -3.41 32.36
C LYS A 177 39.26 -3.92 31.58
N ARG A 178 39.33 -3.64 30.26
CA ARG A 178 40.49 -4.02 29.42
C ARG A 178 41.76 -3.29 29.85
N GLU A 179 41.67 -2.00 30.17
CA GLU A 179 42.80 -1.22 30.69
C GLU A 179 43.31 -1.77 32.02
N LYS A 180 42.39 -2.13 32.94
CA LYS A 180 42.75 -2.77 34.21
C LYS A 180 43.46 -4.12 34.00
N MET A 181 42.92 -4.98 33.14
CA MET A 181 43.55 -6.27 32.79
C MET A 181 44.95 -6.07 32.18
N LEU A 182 45.11 -5.07 31.31
CA LEU A 182 46.40 -4.74 30.70
C LEU A 182 47.40 -4.22 31.75
N HIS A 183 46.94 -3.50 32.76
CA HIS A 183 47.76 -3.09 33.89
C HIS A 183 48.23 -4.30 34.72
N GLU A 184 47.31 -5.19 35.11
CA GLU A 184 47.63 -6.42 35.85
C GLU A 184 48.63 -7.30 35.06
N MET A 185 48.44 -7.43 33.74
CA MET A 185 49.35 -8.17 32.88
C MET A 185 50.76 -7.54 32.84
N LYS A 186 50.86 -6.21 32.84
CA LYS A 186 52.14 -5.50 32.92
C LYS A 186 52.85 -5.73 34.26
N GLU A 187 52.12 -5.71 35.37
CA GLU A 187 52.70 -6.04 36.68
C GLU A 187 53.23 -7.48 36.73
N HIS A 188 52.47 -8.44 36.18
CA HIS A 188 52.93 -9.81 36.04
C HIS A 188 54.21 -9.93 35.20
N TYR A 189 54.30 -9.16 34.12
CA TYR A 189 55.50 -9.13 33.27
C TYR A 189 56.73 -8.60 34.02
N VAL A 190 56.59 -7.49 34.76
CA VAL A 190 57.67 -6.95 35.60
C VAL A 190 58.11 -7.97 36.68
N ASN A 191 57.15 -8.66 37.31
CA ASN A 191 57.45 -9.69 38.29
C ASN A 191 58.22 -10.89 37.67
N LEU A 192 57.88 -11.28 36.45
CA LEU A 192 58.59 -12.31 35.70
C LEU A 192 60.02 -11.87 35.38
N GLU A 193 60.23 -10.64 34.93
CA GLU A 193 61.57 -10.10 34.67
C GLU A 193 62.44 -10.14 35.95
N GLN A 194 61.92 -9.68 37.08
CA GLN A 194 62.61 -9.76 38.37
C GLN A 194 62.93 -11.20 38.79
N TYR A 195 62.03 -12.15 38.53
CA TYR A 195 62.28 -13.56 38.80
C TYR A 195 63.41 -14.12 37.92
N THR A 196 63.42 -13.77 36.64
CA THR A 196 64.48 -14.19 35.71
C THR A 196 65.85 -13.63 36.09
N GLU A 197 65.90 -12.37 36.57
CA GLU A 197 67.14 -11.76 37.06
C GLU A 197 67.66 -12.47 38.32
N LYS A 198 66.79 -12.74 39.30
CA LYS A 198 67.14 -13.54 40.49
C LYS A 198 67.65 -14.93 40.13
N LEU A 199 67.03 -15.58 39.15
CA LEU A 199 67.47 -16.89 38.68
C LEU A 199 68.85 -16.82 38.00
N ALA A 200 69.10 -15.77 37.20
CA ALA A 200 70.39 -15.55 36.56
C ALA A 200 71.51 -15.30 37.60
N ASP A 201 71.24 -14.52 38.64
CA ASP A 201 72.22 -14.28 39.71
C ASP A 201 72.47 -15.52 40.57
N ALA A 202 71.43 -16.31 40.86
CA ALA A 202 71.59 -17.61 41.51
C ALA A 202 72.46 -18.56 40.69
N LEU A 203 72.27 -18.59 39.37
CA LEU A 203 73.09 -19.40 38.46
C LEU A 203 74.55 -18.94 38.44
N LYS A 204 74.82 -17.63 38.40
CA LYS A 204 76.19 -17.09 38.49
C LYS A 204 76.87 -17.50 39.80
N LEU A 205 76.16 -17.38 40.92
CA LEU A 205 76.68 -17.79 42.23
C LEU A 205 77.01 -19.28 42.29
N GLU A 206 76.16 -20.13 41.71
CA GLU A 206 76.40 -21.57 41.59
C GLU A 206 77.65 -21.86 40.73
N GLN A 207 77.80 -21.15 39.60
CA GLN A 207 78.98 -21.26 38.73
C GLN A 207 80.27 -20.84 39.45
N GLU A 208 80.23 -19.78 40.27
CA GLU A 208 81.37 -19.34 41.07
C GLU A 208 81.75 -20.35 42.14
N LYS A 209 80.77 -20.93 42.86
CA LYS A 209 81.01 -22.02 43.82
C LYS A 209 81.64 -23.23 43.15
N ASN A 210 81.12 -23.64 42.00
CA ASN A 210 81.67 -24.75 41.21
C ASN A 210 83.11 -24.45 40.77
N ARG A 211 83.38 -23.22 40.31
CA ARG A 211 84.73 -22.78 39.94
C ARG A 211 85.68 -22.84 41.14
N GLU A 212 85.25 -22.38 42.32
CA GLU A 212 86.06 -22.45 43.54
C GLU A 212 86.32 -23.90 43.97
N GLN A 213 85.33 -24.77 43.86
CA GLN A 213 85.46 -26.20 44.16
C GLN A 213 86.46 -26.89 43.23
N VAL A 214 86.41 -26.60 41.92
CA VAL A 214 87.40 -27.09 40.94
C VAL A 214 88.80 -26.58 41.29
N LEU A 215 88.96 -25.31 41.65
CA LEU A 215 90.24 -24.77 42.09
C LEU A 215 90.76 -25.44 43.37
N LYS A 216 89.87 -25.76 44.32
CA LYS A 216 90.23 -26.53 45.54
C LYS A 216 90.72 -27.93 45.17
N GLN A 217 90.03 -28.63 44.28
CA GLN A 217 90.45 -29.94 43.79
C GLN A 217 91.83 -29.87 43.10
N TYR A 218 92.05 -28.85 42.28
CA TYR A 218 93.34 -28.65 41.61
C TYR A 218 94.49 -28.41 42.60
N ARG A 219 94.26 -27.63 43.68
CA ARG A 219 95.26 -27.45 44.75
C ARG A 219 95.58 -28.73 45.51
N ILE A 220 94.56 -29.56 45.77
CA ILE A 220 94.73 -30.87 46.41
C ILE A 220 95.55 -31.79 45.50
N ALA A 221 95.20 -31.86 44.21
CA ALA A 221 95.94 -32.64 43.21
C ALA A 221 97.41 -32.21 43.12
N ALA A 222 97.69 -30.91 43.01
CA ALA A 222 99.06 -30.37 42.97
C ALA A 222 99.86 -30.63 44.27
N LYS A 223 99.19 -30.79 45.42
CA LYS A 223 99.84 -31.21 46.67
C LYS A 223 100.14 -32.71 46.65
N ALA A 224 99.21 -33.53 46.16
CA ALA A 224 99.40 -34.97 46.00
C ALA A 224 100.55 -35.27 45.03
N GLU A 225 100.65 -34.57 43.90
CA GLU A 225 101.77 -34.70 42.95
C GLU A 225 103.12 -34.40 43.61
N ARG A 226 103.21 -33.35 44.43
CA ARG A 226 104.43 -33.03 45.20
C ARG A 226 104.81 -34.13 46.19
N LEU A 227 103.82 -34.70 46.88
CA LEU A 227 104.05 -35.81 47.82
C LEU A 227 104.51 -37.08 47.07
N LEU A 228 103.91 -37.38 45.91
CA LEU A 228 104.35 -38.48 45.06
C LEU A 228 105.78 -38.29 44.56
N ALA A 229 106.14 -37.07 44.15
CA ALA A 229 107.51 -36.74 43.77
C ALA A 229 108.51 -36.92 44.93
N GLN A 230 108.17 -36.45 46.14
CA GLN A 230 108.98 -36.67 47.34
C GLN A 230 109.12 -38.15 47.69
N GLN A 231 108.04 -38.93 47.55
CA GLN A 231 108.07 -40.36 47.77
C GLN A 231 108.96 -41.07 46.74
N ALA A 232 108.93 -40.66 45.47
CA ALA A 232 109.81 -41.16 44.43
C ALA A 232 111.28 -40.82 44.71
N GLU A 233 111.58 -39.61 45.21
CA GLU A 233 112.93 -39.25 45.66
C GLU A 233 113.41 -40.12 46.82
N LEU A 234 112.56 -40.36 47.84
CA LEU A 234 112.87 -41.24 48.96
C LEU A 234 113.14 -42.68 48.51
N GLN A 235 112.32 -43.21 47.58
CA GLN A 235 112.56 -44.54 46.99
C GLN A 235 113.88 -44.59 46.21
N HIS A 236 114.19 -43.54 45.44
CA HIS A 236 115.47 -43.43 44.74
C HIS A 236 116.66 -43.38 45.73
N VAL A 237 116.56 -42.67 46.84
CA VAL A 237 117.57 -42.67 47.92
C VAL A 237 117.69 -44.05 48.57
N GLN A 238 116.58 -44.71 48.90
CA GLN A 238 116.58 -46.06 49.48
C GLN A 238 117.24 -47.09 48.57
N SER A 239 116.99 -47.02 47.25
CA SER A 239 117.63 -47.90 46.27
C SER A 239 119.16 -47.73 46.16
N ARG A 240 119.71 -46.64 46.70
CA ARG A 240 121.15 -46.35 46.72
C ARG A 240 121.85 -46.76 48.02
N LEU A 241 121.13 -47.25 49.03
CA LEU A 241 121.74 -47.79 50.24
C LEU A 241 122.30 -49.20 49.95
N PRO A 242 123.60 -49.45 50.15
CA PRO A 242 124.18 -50.77 49.95
C PRO A 242 123.92 -51.67 51.16
N GLY A 243 123.07 -52.68 51.01
CA GLY A 243 123.03 -53.84 51.92
C GLY A 243 121.64 -54.40 52.21
N GLY A 244 121.39 -55.64 51.78
CA GLY A 244 120.27 -56.47 52.23
C GLY A 244 119.49 -57.16 51.12
N GLN A 245 120.14 -58.09 50.42
CA GLN A 245 119.45 -59.15 49.67
C GLN A 245 118.88 -60.20 50.63
N GLU A 246 117.97 -61.03 50.10
CA GLU A 246 117.32 -62.23 50.69
C GLU A 246 115.93 -61.97 51.31
N THR A 247 114.86 -62.75 51.11
CA THR A 247 114.46 -63.91 50.28
C THR A 247 112.91 -64.06 50.43
N GLN A 248 112.30 -64.95 49.64
CA GLN A 248 110.98 -65.62 49.78
C GLN A 248 109.73 -64.97 49.15
N THR A 249 109.17 -65.47 48.03
CA THR A 249 108.31 -66.66 47.78
C THR A 249 106.94 -66.73 48.50
N GLN A 250 105.90 -66.77 47.64
CA GLN A 250 104.71 -67.62 47.66
C GLN A 250 103.47 -67.29 48.52
N ALA A 251 102.35 -67.14 47.78
CA ALA A 251 101.10 -67.94 47.85
C ALA A 251 99.80 -67.32 48.40
N VAL A 252 98.71 -67.82 47.79
CA VAL A 252 97.28 -67.85 48.19
C VAL A 252 96.49 -66.56 47.87
N GLU A 253 95.72 -66.46 46.77
CA GLU A 253 94.53 -67.21 46.31
C GLU A 253 93.27 -66.97 47.19
N LEU A 254 92.15 -66.68 46.51
CA LEU A 254 90.73 -66.75 46.92
C LEU A 254 90.00 -65.50 47.46
N GLY A 255 88.88 -65.21 46.77
CA GLY A 255 87.69 -64.49 47.25
C GLY A 255 87.63 -63.02 46.85
N GLY A 256 86.59 -62.48 46.24
CA GLY A 256 85.25 -62.97 46.03
C GLY A 256 84.50 -62.02 45.08
N GLN A 257 83.57 -62.65 44.40
CA GLN A 257 82.65 -62.19 43.38
C GLN A 257 81.60 -61.26 43.99
N GLU A 258 81.42 -60.04 43.47
CA GLU A 258 80.13 -59.36 43.59
C GLU A 258 79.82 -58.47 42.40
N ARG A 259 78.54 -58.52 42.05
CA ARG A 259 77.97 -58.47 40.71
C ARG A 259 77.34 -57.10 40.52
N ALA A 260 77.90 -56.29 39.63
CA ALA A 260 77.28 -55.04 39.22
C ALA A 260 75.97 -55.33 38.46
N GLN A 261 74.84 -55.12 39.13
CA GLN A 261 73.54 -54.89 38.52
C GLN A 261 73.17 -53.42 38.76
N LEU A 262 73.39 -52.56 37.75
CA LEU A 262 72.59 -51.34 37.61
C LEU A 262 72.23 -51.18 36.14
N GLY A 263 70.94 -51.29 35.90
CA GLY A 263 70.33 -51.50 34.60
C GLY A 263 70.40 -50.29 33.67
N SER A 264 70.66 -50.60 32.41
CA SER A 264 70.36 -49.74 31.27
C SER A 264 68.84 -49.70 31.08
N SER A 265 68.19 -48.66 31.62
CA SER A 265 66.81 -48.31 31.27
C SER A 265 66.84 -47.21 30.22
N TRP A 266 66.95 -47.61 28.96
CA TRP A 266 66.63 -46.73 27.83
C TRP A 266 65.12 -46.71 27.71
N SER A 267 64.48 -45.72 28.34
CA SER A 267 63.08 -45.41 28.07
C SER A 267 62.98 -44.81 26.67
N THR A 268 62.39 -45.60 25.76
CA THR A 268 61.83 -45.14 24.49
C THR A 268 60.93 -43.94 24.72
N GLY A 269 61.49 -42.74 24.49
CA GLY A 269 60.74 -41.50 24.37
C GLY A 269 59.81 -41.60 23.16
N GLN A 270 58.53 -41.66 23.46
CA GLN A 270 57.43 -41.58 22.50
C GLN A 270 57.66 -40.38 21.57
N THR A 271 57.79 -40.65 20.28
CA THR A 271 57.64 -39.64 19.24
C THR A 271 56.23 -39.07 19.34
N ALA A 272 56.14 -37.83 19.82
CA ALA A 272 54.91 -37.05 19.77
C ALA A 272 54.48 -36.92 18.29
N ARG A 273 53.37 -37.58 17.98
CA ARG A 273 52.61 -37.45 16.74
C ARG A 273 52.12 -36.00 16.67
N TRP A 274 52.68 -35.21 15.76
CA TRP A 274 52.07 -33.95 15.34
C TRP A 274 50.73 -34.26 14.65
N PRO A 275 49.59 -33.69 15.06
CA PRO A 275 48.37 -33.79 14.28
C PRO A 275 48.50 -32.90 13.04
N THR A 276 48.65 -33.55 11.89
CA THR A 276 48.34 -33.01 10.57
C THR A 276 46.90 -32.50 10.53
N PHE A 277 46.77 -31.21 10.24
CA PHE A 277 46.05 -30.74 9.05
C PHE A 277 44.63 -31.29 8.83
N PHE A 278 43.65 -30.61 9.44
CA PHE A 278 42.28 -30.42 8.95
C PHE A 278 42.06 -28.90 9.09
N GLY A 279 41.88 -28.04 8.09
CA GLY A 279 41.21 -28.14 6.80
C GLY A 279 39.92 -27.32 6.88
N PRO A 280 39.81 -26.11 6.28
CA PRO A 280 38.52 -25.49 6.06
C PRO A 280 38.08 -25.68 4.59
N ALA A 281 37.26 -26.71 4.36
CA ALA A 281 36.11 -26.57 3.47
C ALA A 281 35.00 -26.02 4.39
N GLU A 282 34.19 -25.02 4.03
CA GLU A 282 33.32 -25.04 2.88
C GLU A 282 33.10 -23.63 2.32
N ARG A 283 33.08 -23.58 0.98
CA ARG A 283 32.55 -22.49 0.19
C ARG A 283 31.02 -22.52 0.35
N GLY A 284 30.48 -21.58 1.11
CA GLY A 284 29.06 -21.25 1.06
C GLY A 284 28.76 -20.50 -0.23
N CYS A 285 28.31 -21.24 -1.26
CA CYS A 285 27.80 -20.69 -2.50
C CYS A 285 26.49 -19.92 -2.27
N SER A 286 26.44 -18.71 -2.82
CA SER A 286 25.40 -18.25 -3.75
C SER A 286 23.95 -18.51 -3.36
N GLY A 287 23.35 -17.56 -2.63
CA GLY A 287 21.92 -17.52 -2.33
C GLY A 287 21.30 -16.13 -2.46
N HIS A 288 21.71 -15.32 -3.44
CA HIS A 288 20.95 -14.13 -3.81
C HIS A 288 19.89 -14.52 -4.86
N ALA A 289 18.72 -14.92 -4.38
CA ALA A 289 17.51 -14.82 -5.17
C ALA A 289 17.18 -13.33 -5.35
N SER A 290 17.63 -12.76 -6.46
CA SER A 290 17.10 -11.48 -6.94
C SER A 290 15.66 -11.70 -7.36
N SER A 291 14.73 -11.39 -6.46
CA SER A 291 13.34 -11.17 -6.80
C SER A 291 13.29 -10.13 -7.92
N ALA A 292 12.74 -10.54 -9.07
CA ALA A 292 12.46 -9.64 -10.18
C ALA A 292 11.58 -8.47 -9.69
N PRO A 293 11.85 -7.21 -10.10
CA PRO A 293 10.92 -6.13 -9.86
C PRO A 293 9.62 -6.38 -10.65
N PRO A 294 8.44 -6.20 -10.05
CA PRO A 294 7.18 -6.31 -10.76
C PRO A 294 7.06 -5.19 -11.79
N GLY A 295 6.85 -5.60 -13.04
CA GLY A 295 6.13 -4.90 -14.11
C GLY A 295 6.23 -3.38 -14.17
N CYS A 296 6.98 -2.89 -15.15
CA CYS A 296 6.73 -1.56 -15.72
C CYS A 296 5.31 -1.57 -16.33
N GLY A 297 4.33 -1.12 -15.54
CA GLY A 297 2.99 -0.82 -16.02
C GLY A 297 3.07 0.30 -17.05
N HIS A 298 2.77 -0.02 -18.30
CA HIS A 298 2.47 0.99 -19.30
C HIS A 298 1.23 1.79 -18.86
N PRO A 299 1.26 3.13 -18.91
CA PRO A 299 0.05 3.92 -18.78
C PRO A 299 -0.87 3.66 -19.99
N PRO A 300 -2.19 3.59 -19.80
CA PRO A 300 -3.13 3.44 -20.91
C PRO A 300 -3.14 4.70 -21.79
N ASP A 301 -3.20 4.47 -23.10
CA ASP A 301 -3.37 5.49 -24.16
C ASP A 301 -4.54 6.44 -23.86
N PRO A 302 -4.32 7.77 -23.87
CA PRO A 302 -5.40 8.76 -23.80
C PRO A 302 -5.83 9.17 -25.22
N GLU A 303 -6.35 8.24 -26.02
CA GLU A 303 -7.01 8.58 -27.29
C GLU A 303 -8.26 7.71 -27.51
N GLN A 304 -9.32 7.99 -26.76
CA GLN A 304 -10.69 7.85 -27.25
C GLN A 304 -11.46 9.11 -26.87
N SER A 305 -11.49 10.04 -27.82
CA SER A 305 -12.49 11.12 -27.93
C SER A 305 -13.77 10.58 -28.53
#